data_AF-A0AAD4M7J1-F1
#
_entry.id   AF-A0AAD4M7J1-F1
#
_cell.length_a   1.000
_cell.length_b   1.000
_cell.length_c   1.000
_cell.angle_alpha   90.00
_cell.angle_beta   90.00
_cell.angle_gamma   90.00
#
_symmetry.space_group_name_H-M   'P 1'
#
loop_
_entity.id
_entity.type
_entity.pdbx_description
1 polymer ?
#
loop_
_entity_poly.entity_id
_entity_poly.type
_entity_poly.pdbx_seq_one_letter_code
_entity_poly.pdbx_strand_id
1 'polypeptide(L)'
;ASVFMARALPLQVNVTHTPPTIRLDNDVLVAPPGPGYIGVLALQPSTFTTRSYGWKDGKRLALELVDSGSSEEKVKVQVMLT
;
A
#
# COMPACT_ATOMS: atom_id res chain seq x y z
N ALA A 1 -20.49 -6.60 -9.90
CA ALA A 1 -20.00 -7.11 -8.60
C ALA A 1 -19.72 -8.60 -8.63
N SER A 2 -20.69 -9.49 -8.92
CA SER A 2 -20.49 -10.96 -8.85
C SER A 2 -19.37 -11.49 -9.78
N VAL A 3 -19.34 -11.06 -11.05
CA VAL A 3 -18.29 -11.45 -12.01
C VAL A 3 -16.91 -10.96 -11.56
N PHE A 4 -16.84 -9.76 -10.99
CA PHE A 4 -15.59 -9.20 -10.44
C PHE A 4 -15.11 -10.04 -9.26
N MET A 5 -15.97 -10.32 -8.27
CA MET A 5 -15.59 -11.14 -7.11
C MET A 5 -15.16 -12.56 -7.48
N ALA A 6 -15.73 -13.12 -8.57
CA ALA A 6 -15.38 -14.45 -9.04
C ALA A 6 -14.05 -14.51 -9.81
N ARG A 7 -13.57 -13.38 -10.35
CA ARG A 7 -12.39 -13.33 -11.24
C ARG A 7 -11.22 -12.54 -10.68
N ALA A 8 -11.47 -11.62 -9.75
CA ALA A 8 -10.46 -10.79 -9.15
C ALA A 8 -9.63 -11.62 -8.16
N LEU A 9 -8.32 -11.51 -8.27
CA LEU A 9 -7.37 -12.09 -7.32
C LEU A 9 -6.97 -11.03 -6.29
N PRO A 10 -6.50 -11.44 -5.09
CA PRO A 10 -5.91 -10.53 -4.13
C PRO A 10 -4.72 -9.76 -4.72
N LEU A 11 -4.55 -8.50 -4.31
CA LEU A 11 -3.37 -7.70 -4.68
C LEU A 11 -2.41 -7.65 -3.51
N GLN A 12 -1.14 -8.00 -3.77
CA GLN A 12 -0.05 -7.73 -2.83
C GLN A 12 0.56 -6.38 -3.15
N VAL A 13 0.54 -5.48 -2.18
CA VAL A 13 1.06 -4.11 -2.31
C VAL A 13 2.21 -3.94 -1.34
N ASN A 14 3.39 -3.60 -1.88
CA ASN A 14 4.54 -3.19 -1.08
C ASN A 14 4.59 -1.66 -1.07
N VAL A 15 4.51 -1.08 0.13
CA VAL A 15 4.58 0.37 0.33
C VAL A 15 5.98 0.70 0.85
N THR A 16 6.64 1.63 0.17
CA THR A 16 8.01 2.06 0.51
C THR A 16 8.22 3.53 0.13
N HIS A 17 9.08 4.21 0.88
CA HIS A 17 9.63 5.52 0.53
C HIS A 17 10.75 5.41 -0.51
N THR A 18 11.29 4.21 -0.74
CA THR A 18 12.31 3.97 -1.76
C THR A 18 11.66 4.03 -3.15
N PRO A 19 12.06 4.96 -4.02
CA PRO A 19 11.56 5.00 -5.39
C PRO A 19 11.84 3.66 -6.11
N PRO A 20 10.89 3.12 -6.89
CA PRO A 20 11.14 1.92 -7.66
C PRO A 20 12.24 2.20 -8.69
N THR A 21 13.28 1.38 -8.70
CA THR A 21 14.29 1.44 -9.77
C THR A 21 13.74 0.66 -10.96
N ILE A 22 13.26 1.37 -11.99
CA ILE A 22 12.88 0.74 -13.26
C ILE A 22 14.18 0.27 -13.92
N ARG A 23 14.52 -1.02 -13.75
CA ARG A 23 15.53 -1.66 -14.61
C ARG A 23 14.80 -2.21 -15.83
N LEU A 24 15.28 -1.85 -17.01
CA LEU A 24 14.70 -2.24 -18.31
C LEU A 24 14.92 -3.72 -18.66
N ASP A 25 15.63 -4.46 -17.80
CA ASP A 25 15.92 -5.87 -18.00
C ASP A 25 15.05 -6.69 -17.04
N ASN A 26 14.46 -7.77 -17.57
CA ASN A 26 13.40 -8.63 -17.03
C ASN A 26 13.63 -9.31 -15.66
N ASP A 27 14.47 -8.78 -14.80
CA ASP A 27 14.67 -9.31 -13.45
C ASP A 27 13.76 -8.62 -12.45
N VAL A 28 12.77 -9.38 -11.96
CA VAL A 28 11.91 -9.01 -10.83
C VAL A 28 12.80 -8.85 -9.60
N LEU A 29 13.25 -7.63 -9.36
CA LEU A 29 13.92 -7.28 -8.12
C LEU A 29 12.87 -7.15 -7.03
N VAL A 30 12.73 -8.22 -6.25
CA VAL A 30 12.20 -8.13 -4.89
C VAL A 30 13.18 -7.24 -4.13
N ALA A 31 12.90 -5.93 -4.09
CA ALA A 31 13.74 -5.00 -3.35
C ALA A 31 13.78 -5.49 -1.89
N PRO A 32 14.97 -5.82 -1.35
CA PRO A 32 15.09 -6.15 0.07
C PRO A 32 14.56 -4.98 0.91
N PRO A 33 14.17 -5.18 2.18
CA PRO A 33 13.71 -4.11 3.05
C PRO A 33 14.84 -3.09 3.24
N GLY A 34 14.90 -2.14 2.33
CA GLY A 34 15.82 -1.02 2.35
C GLY A 34 15.34 0.06 3.31
N PRO A 35 16.20 1.04 3.62
CA PRO A 35 15.80 2.22 4.37
C PRO A 35 14.65 2.91 3.61
N GLY A 36 13.44 2.80 4.14
CA GLY A 36 12.21 3.32 3.51
C GLY A 36 11.07 2.30 3.40
N TYR A 37 11.27 1.02 3.70
CA TYR A 37 10.16 0.06 3.76
C TYR A 37 9.12 0.47 4.81
N ILE A 38 7.85 0.51 4.40
CA ILE A 38 6.71 0.87 5.26
C ILE A 38 5.94 -0.38 5.66
N GLY A 39 5.61 -1.24 4.69
CA GLY A 39 4.78 -2.40 4.94
C GLY A 39 4.29 -3.10 3.69
N VAL A 40 3.77 -4.31 3.86
CA VAL A 40 3.05 -5.07 2.83
C VAL A 40 1.59 -5.22 3.24
N LEU A 41 0.68 -5.00 2.29
CA LEU A 41 -0.75 -5.24 2.44
C LEU A 41 -1.25 -6.25 1.41
N ALA A 42 -2.28 -7.01 1.79
CA ALA A 42 -2.94 -7.98 0.93
C ALA A 42 -4.39 -7.55 0.72
N LEU A 43 -4.62 -6.73 -0.31
CA LEU A 43 -5.94 -6.18 -0.60
C LEU A 43 -6.85 -7.27 -1.19
N GLN A 44 -8.04 -7.40 -0.61
CA GLN A 44 -9.04 -8.38 -1.04
C GLN A 44 -10.07 -7.72 -1.97
N PRO A 45 -10.53 -8.42 -3.02
CA PRO A 45 -11.68 -7.97 -3.80
C PRO A 45 -12.88 -7.68 -2.88
N SER A 46 -13.51 -6.53 -3.07
CA SER A 46 -14.57 -6.05 -2.18
C SER A 46 -15.54 -5.10 -2.88
N THR A 47 -16.78 -5.07 -2.40
CA THR A 47 -17.80 -4.10 -2.80
C THR A 47 -17.82 -2.93 -1.82
N PHE A 48 -18.07 -1.73 -2.34
CA PHE A 48 -18.22 -0.52 -1.55
C PHE A 48 -19.70 -0.16 -1.38
N THR A 49 -20.00 0.63 -0.35
CA THR A 49 -21.36 1.14 -0.06
C THR A 49 -21.91 2.01 -1.19
N THR A 50 -21.02 2.62 -1.97
CA THR A 50 -21.31 3.38 -3.20
C THR A 50 -21.64 2.52 -4.42
N ARG A 51 -21.79 1.20 -4.24
CA ARG A 51 -22.02 0.18 -5.30
C ARG A 51 -20.86 0.01 -6.30
N SER A 52 -19.71 0.63 -6.06
CA SER A 52 -18.47 0.29 -6.78
C SER A 52 -17.87 -1.01 -6.24
N TYR A 53 -16.90 -1.56 -6.97
CA TYR A 53 -16.13 -2.74 -6.58
C TYR A 53 -14.65 -2.51 -6.88
N GLY A 54 -13.77 -3.08 -6.06
CA GLY A 54 -12.32 -2.86 -6.10
C GLY A 54 -11.61 -3.71 -5.07
N TRP A 55 -10.44 -3.27 -4.60
CA TRP A 55 -9.63 -4.02 -3.64
C TRP A 55 -9.41 -3.20 -2.37
N LYS A 56 -9.73 -3.76 -1.21
CA LYS A 56 -9.47 -3.10 0.08
C LYS A 56 -8.84 -4.08 1.06
N ASP A 57 -8.07 -3.56 2.00
CA ASP A 57 -7.67 -4.30 3.19
C ASP A 57 -8.27 -3.60 4.43
N GLY A 58 -8.58 -4.38 5.47
CA GLY A 58 -9.04 -3.86 6.75
C GLY A 58 -7.91 -3.31 7.62
N LYS A 59 -6.65 -3.52 7.21
CA LYS A 59 -5.46 -3.07 7.95
C LYS A 59 -5.08 -1.65 7.54
N ARG A 60 -4.66 -0.85 8.53
CA ARG A 60 -4.09 0.48 8.34
C ARG A 60 -2.56 0.38 8.50
N LEU A 61 -1.82 1.05 7.62
CA LEU A 61 -0.38 1.25 7.79
C LEU A 61 -0.15 2.48 8.65
N ALA A 62 0.79 2.43 9.58
CA ALA A 62 1.20 3.59 10.36
C ALA A 62 2.52 4.15 9.80
N LEU A 63 2.56 5.46 9.60
CA LEU A 63 3.73 6.23 9.16
C LEU A 63 4.09 7.27 10.21
N GLU A 64 5.37 7.55 10.38
CA GLU A 64 5.83 8.69 11.16
C GLU A 64 6.23 9.82 10.20
N LEU A 65 5.59 10.97 10.33
CA LEU A 65 5.93 12.20 9.58
C LEU A 65 6.52 13.23 10.53
N VAL A 66 7.53 13.96 10.09
CA VAL A 66 8.05 15.12 10.84
C VAL A 66 7.12 16.30 10.55
N ASP A 67 6.63 16.96 11.59
CA ASP A 67 5.79 18.15 11.42
C ASP A 67 6.64 19.32 10.90
N SER A 68 6.10 20.07 9.94
CA SER A 68 6.78 21.18 9.28
C SER A 68 6.99 22.42 10.15
N GLY A 69 6.46 22.42 11.38
CA GLY A 69 6.43 23.59 12.28
C GLY A 69 7.23 23.50 13.59
N SER A 70 7.70 22.34 14.03
CA SER A 70 8.48 22.21 15.28
C SER A 70 9.55 21.13 15.13
N SER A 71 10.74 21.42 15.67
CA SER A 71 12.00 20.82 15.22
C SER A 71 12.28 19.39 15.70
N GLU A 72 11.30 18.57 16.07
CA GLU A 72 11.56 17.13 16.40
C GLU A 72 10.32 16.26 16.63
N GLU A 73 9.10 16.80 16.63
CA GLU A 73 7.91 16.01 16.96
C GLU A 73 7.42 15.19 15.76
N LYS A 74 7.46 13.86 15.90
CA LYS A 74 6.98 12.91 14.90
C LYS A 74 5.50 12.64 15.06
N VAL A 75 4.71 12.94 14.04
CA VAL A 75 3.28 12.65 13.99
C VAL A 75 3.05 11.26 13.38
N LYS A 76 2.27 10.42 14.07
CA LYS A 76 1.83 9.13 13.53
C LYS A 76 0.61 9.32 12.63
N VAL A 77 0.77 9.04 11.34
CA VAL A 77 -0.28 9.09 10.33
C VAL A 77 -0.71 7.68 9.94
N GLN A 78 -2.01 7.47 9.78
CA GLN A 78 -2.56 6.20 9.30
C GLN A 78 -2.87 6.30 7.80
N VAL A 79 -2.34 5.36 7.02
CA VAL A 79 -2.64 5.19 5.61
C VAL A 79 -3.57 3.99 5.42
N MET A 80 -4.62 4.19 4.62
CA MET A 80 -5.59 3.17 4.26
C MET A 80 -5.67 3.10 2.73
N LEU A 81 -5.56 1.88 2.19
CA LEU A 81 -5.68 1.60 0.76
C LEU A 81 -7.00 0.86 0.51
N THR A 82 -7.83 1.44 -0.36
CA THR A 82 -9.18 0.98 -0.72
C THR A 82 -9.46 1.25 -2.18
#